data_AF-A0A143YAG3-F1
#
_entry.id   AF-A0A143YAG3-F1
#
_cell.length_a   1.000
_cell.length_b   1.000
_cell.length_c   1.000
_cell.angle_alpha   90.00
_cell.angle_beta   90.00
_cell.angle_gamma   90.00
#
_symmetry.space_group_name_H-M   'P 1'
#
loop_
_entity.id
_entity.type
_entity.pdbx_description
1 polymer ?
#
loop_
_entity_poly.entity_id
_entity_poly.type
_entity_poly.pdbx_seq_one_letter_code
_entity_poly.pdbx_strand_id
1 'polypeptide(L)'
;MFIKVIKNREGTQYVSIVEGYRDKDKVKHRTIKSLGKLKDLEAGNPNYLAELKENVKAGKYQPEPETLSLNLDLNKKISNPLQNYGWLLLDEIYRGLGLSKVLR
;
A
#
# COMPACT_ATOMS: atom_id res chain seq x y z
N MET A 1 0.87 4.34 -11.28
CA MET A 1 -0.59 4.24 -11.05
C MET A 1 -1.33 5.10 -12.06
N PHE A 2 -2.59 4.79 -12.38
CA PHE A 2 -3.42 5.58 -13.29
C PHE A 2 -4.92 5.40 -12.97
N ILE A 3 -5.74 6.28 -13.53
CA ILE A 3 -7.20 6.20 -13.40
C ILE A 3 -7.73 5.27 -14.48
N LYS A 4 -8.54 4.29 -14.07
CA LYS A 4 -9.26 3.39 -14.95
C LYS A 4 -10.75 3.73 -14.89
N VAL A 5 -11.35 4.00 -16.04
CA VAL A 5 -12.79 4.16 -16.18
C VAL A 5 -13.33 2.96 -16.95
N ILE A 6 -14.28 2.24 -16.35
CA ILE A 6 -14.90 1.04 -16.94
C ILE A 6 -16.39 1.28 -17.10
N LYS A 7 -16.95 0.89 -18.24
CA LYS A 7 -18.38 0.96 -18.51
C LYS A 7 -19.02 -0.41 -18.25
N ASN A 8 -20.12 -0.46 -17.50
CA ASN A 8 -20.91 -1.69 -17.33
C ASN A 8 -21.82 -1.93 -18.56
N ARG A 9 -22.56 -3.04 -18.58
CA ARG A 9 -23.49 -3.38 -19.68
C ARG A 9 -24.59 -2.34 -19.88
N GLU A 10 -25.06 -1.72 -18.80
CA GLU A 10 -26.09 -0.66 -18.80
C GLU A 10 -25.55 0.72 -19.20
N GLY A 11 -24.23 0.81 -19.39
CA GLY A 11 -23.55 2.02 -19.79
C GLY A 11 -23.12 2.97 -18.68
N THR A 12 -23.30 2.58 -17.42
CA THR A 12 -22.80 3.29 -16.25
C THR A 12 -21.28 3.19 -16.18
N GLN A 13 -20.61 4.33 -16.04
CA GLN A 13 -19.15 4.42 -15.91
C GLN A 13 -18.74 4.36 -14.43
N TYR A 14 -17.75 3.54 -14.13
CA TYR A 14 -17.15 3.38 -12.82
C TYR A 14 -15.68 3.78 -12.85
N VAL A 15 -15.25 4.50 -11.81
CA VAL A 15 -13.89 5.04 -11.68
C VAL A 15 -13.14 4.25 -10.63
N SER A 16 -11.90 3.87 -10.93
CA SER A 16 -10.98 3.23 -9.99
C SER A 16 -9.56 3.70 -10.22
N ILE A 17 -8.78 3.76 -9.15
CA ILE A 17 -7.34 3.99 -9.21
C ILE A 17 -6.66 2.63 -9.24
N VAL A 18 -5.85 2.39 -10.26
CA VAL A 18 -5.18 1.11 -10.49
C VAL A 18 -3.68 1.28 -10.63
N GLU A 19 -2.99 0.21 -10.31
CA GLU A 19 -1.56 0.05 -10.50
C GLU A 19 -1.29 -1.06 -11.51
N GLY A 20 -0.48 -0.76 -12.54
CA GLY A 20 0.00 -1.77 -13.47
C GLY A 20 1.20 -2.49 -12.89
N TYR A 21 1.17 -3.82 -12.90
CA TYR A 21 2.29 -4.68 -12.50
C TYR A 21 2.48 -5.78 -13.54
N ARG A 22 3.66 -6.39 -13.58
CA ARG A 22 3.93 -7.55 -14.43
C ARG A 22 3.81 -8.83 -13.60
N ASP A 23 3.08 -9.79 -14.14
CA ASP A 23 3.06 -11.17 -13.66
C ASP A 23 3.54 -12.06 -14.80
N LYS A 24 4.78 -12.55 -14.66
CA LYS A 24 5.54 -13.19 -15.75
C LYS A 24 5.58 -12.25 -16.96
N ASP A 25 5.18 -12.74 -18.14
CA ASP A 25 5.17 -11.98 -19.39
C ASP A 25 3.90 -11.15 -19.61
N LYS A 26 2.95 -11.15 -18.67
CA LYS A 26 1.66 -10.45 -18.82
C LYS A 26 1.59 -9.21 -17.93
N VAL A 27 1.18 -8.09 -18.51
CA VAL A 27 0.82 -6.89 -17.74
C VAL A 27 -0.57 -7.11 -17.12
N LYS A 28 -0.65 -6.98 -15.79
CA LYS A 28 -1.87 -7.07 -15.00
C LYS A 28 -2.11 -5.75 -14.26
N HIS A 29 -3.35 -5.51 -13.86
CA HIS A 29 -3.74 -4.32 -13.11
C HIS A 29 -4.30 -4.72 -11.74
N ARG A 30 -3.76 -4.12 -10.68
CA ARG A 30 -4.27 -4.23 -9.30
C ARG A 30 -5.07 -2.98 -8.96
N THR A 31 -6.27 -3.15 -8.41
CA THR A 31 -7.09 -2.02 -7.93
C THR A 31 -6.58 -1.55 -6.58
N ILE A 32 -6.19 -0.29 -6.49
CA ILE A 32 -5.76 0.34 -5.23
C ILE A 32 -6.95 0.96 -4.52
N LYS A 33 -7.83 1.65 -5.26
CA LYS A 33 -9.04 2.26 -4.70
C LYS A 33 -10.18 2.26 -5.71
N SER A 34 -11.35 1.78 -5.29
CA SER A 34 -12.60 1.93 -6.05
C SER A 34 -13.29 3.22 -5.62
N LEU A 35 -13.64 4.09 -6.58
CA LEU A 35 -14.26 5.39 -6.30
C LEU A 35 -15.78 5.42 -6.58
N GLY A 36 -16.31 4.43 -7.29
CA GLY A 36 -17.75 4.33 -7.57
C GLY A 36 -18.13 4.88 -8.95
N LYS A 37 -19.38 5.32 -9.10
CA LYS A 37 -19.95 5.77 -10.37
C LYS A 37 -19.46 7.17 -10.72
N LEU A 38 -19.07 7.38 -11.98
CA LEU A 38 -18.57 8.68 -12.45
C LEU A 38 -19.63 9.80 -12.30
N LYS A 39 -20.90 9.50 -12.63
CA LYS A 39 -22.00 10.47 -12.52
C LYS A 39 -22.14 11.05 -11.12
N ASP A 40 -22.01 10.21 -10.09
CA ASP A 40 -22.15 10.63 -8.70
C ASP A 40 -20.98 11.52 -8.27
N LEU A 41 -19.78 11.24 -8.80
CA LEU A 41 -18.56 12.01 -8.53
C LEU A 41 -18.57 13.37 -9.23
N GLU A 42 -19.12 13.44 -10.44
CA GLU A 42 -19.22 14.68 -11.23
C GLU A 42 -20.38 15.59 -10.79
N ALA A 43 -21.41 15.04 -10.12
CA ALA A 43 -22.57 15.81 -9.65
C ALA A 43 -22.21 16.96 -8.70
N GLY A 44 -21.17 16.77 -7.86
CA GLY A 44 -20.66 17.80 -6.96
C GLY A 44 -19.45 18.58 -7.49
N ASN A 45 -18.76 18.05 -8.52
CA ASN A 45 -17.60 18.68 -9.13
C ASN A 45 -17.46 18.25 -10.61
N PRO A 46 -17.82 19.10 -11.58
CA PRO A 46 -17.69 18.78 -13.01
C PRO A 46 -16.27 18.48 -13.47
N ASN A 47 -15.25 18.96 -12.75
CA ASN A 47 -13.84 18.77 -13.06
C ASN A 47 -13.18 17.62 -12.28
N TYR A 48 -13.96 16.79 -11.60
CA TYR A 48 -13.47 15.73 -10.71
C TYR A 48 -12.38 14.85 -11.34
N LEU A 49 -12.57 14.41 -12.60
CA LEU A 49 -11.60 13.56 -13.29
C LEU A 49 -10.26 14.27 -13.57
N ALA A 50 -10.28 15.57 -13.85
CA ALA A 50 -9.06 16.34 -14.11
C ALA A 50 -8.25 16.47 -12.81
N GLU A 51 -8.90 16.88 -11.72
CA GLU A 51 -8.28 16.95 -10.39
C GLU A 51 -7.78 15.59 -9.92
N LEU A 52 -8.55 14.52 -10.15
CA LEU A 52 -8.14 13.17 -9.80
C LEU A 52 -6.87 12.75 -10.56
N LYS A 53 -6.70 13.15 -11.83
CA LYS A 53 -5.48 12.87 -12.61
C LYS A 53 -4.29 13.58 -12.00
N GLU A 54 -4.44 14.82 -11.58
CA GLU A 54 -3.38 15.59 -10.92
C GLU A 54 -3.02 14.97 -9.57
N ASN A 55 -4.01 14.62 -8.75
CA ASN A 55 -3.80 13.96 -7.47
C ASN A 55 -3.08 12.61 -7.60
N VAL A 56 -3.39 11.81 -8.63
CA VAL A 56 -2.68 10.56 -8.93
C VAL A 56 -1.25 10.82 -9.39
N LYS A 57 -1.01 11.84 -10.23
CA LYS A 57 0.35 12.26 -10.63
C LYS A 57 1.17 12.78 -9.45
N ALA A 58 0.53 13.49 -8.52
CA ALA A 58 1.14 14.02 -7.31
C ALA A 58 1.43 12.95 -6.23
N GLY A 59 1.12 11.68 -6.49
CA GLY A 59 1.46 10.58 -5.57
C GLY A 59 0.52 10.41 -4.37
N LYS A 60 -0.60 11.14 -4.28
CA LYS A 60 -1.51 11.10 -3.12
C LYS A 60 -2.18 9.74 -2.85
N TYR A 61 -2.07 8.80 -3.79
CA TYR A 61 -2.65 7.46 -3.70
C TYR A 61 -1.61 6.35 -3.72
N GLN A 62 -0.32 6.69 -3.59
CA GLN A 62 0.69 5.66 -3.39
C GLN A 62 0.32 4.88 -2.13
N PRO A 63 0.31 3.54 -2.18
CA PRO A 63 0.18 2.75 -0.96
C PRO A 63 1.29 3.19 0.00
N GLU A 64 0.95 3.38 1.27
CA GLU A 64 1.96 3.64 2.28
C GLU A 64 2.98 2.49 2.20
N PRO A 65 4.28 2.81 2.13
CA PRO A 65 5.28 1.75 2.13
C PRO A 65 5.09 0.95 3.42
N GLU A 66 4.98 -0.37 3.32
CA GLU A 66 4.96 -1.27 4.47
C GLU A 66 6.36 -1.27 5.10
N THR A 67 6.66 -0.22 5.86
CA THR A 67 7.95 -0.05 6.54
C THR A 67 7.85 -0.61 7.95
N LEU A 68 8.82 -1.44 8.33
CA LEU A 68 9.04 -1.84 9.71
C LEU A 68 10.04 -0.87 10.35
N SER A 69 9.58 -0.09 11.32
CA SER A 69 10.45 0.75 12.16
C SER A 69 10.83 -0.01 13.43
N LEU A 70 12.13 -0.12 13.70
CA LEU A 70 12.67 -0.79 14.88
C LEU A 70 13.34 0.24 15.80
N ASN A 71 13.10 0.12 17.10
CA ASN A 71 13.80 0.92 18.10
C ASN A 71 14.70 -0.02 18.92
N LEU A 72 16.01 0.24 18.88
CA LEU A 72 17.02 -0.54 19.59
C LEU A 72 17.61 0.31 20.72
N ASP A 73 17.30 -0.06 21.95
CA ASP A 73 17.96 0.53 23.11
C ASP A 73 19.34 -0.09 23.30
N LEU A 74 20.38 0.64 22.89
CA LEU A 74 21.77 0.24 23.03
C LEU A 74 22.29 0.32 24.48
N ASN A 75 21.52 0.89 25.42
CA ASN A 75 21.87 0.89 26.83
C ASN A 75 21.29 -0.31 27.58
N LYS A 76 20.42 -1.10 26.93
CA LYS A 76 19.82 -2.29 27.51
C LYS A 76 20.91 -3.33 27.75
N LYS A 77 21.19 -3.60 29.03
CA LYS A 77 22.15 -4.62 29.44
C LYS A 77 21.70 -5.99 28.95
N ILE A 78 22.52 -6.62 28.11
CA ILE A 78 22.35 -8.01 27.70
C ILE A 78 22.93 -8.88 28.83
N SER A 79 22.04 -9.54 29.58
CA SER A 79 22.41 -10.32 30.76
C SER A 79 22.89 -11.73 30.43
N ASN A 80 22.54 -12.25 29.25
CA ASN A 80 22.97 -13.57 28.80
C ASN A 80 24.30 -13.47 28.03
N PRO A 81 25.38 -14.15 28.48
CA PRO A 81 26.69 -14.10 27.83
C PRO A 81 26.71 -14.61 26.37
N LEU A 82 25.70 -15.40 25.98
CA LEU A 82 25.57 -15.93 24.60
C LEU A 82 24.83 -14.97 23.67
N GLN A 83 24.29 -13.87 24.19
CA GLN A 83 23.54 -12.89 23.42
C GLN A 83 24.41 -11.65 23.16
N ASN A 84 24.23 -11.05 21.99
CA ASN A 84 24.92 -9.82 21.58
C ASN A 84 23.93 -8.89 20.86
N TYR A 85 24.38 -7.71 20.46
CA TYR A 85 23.53 -6.75 19.75
C TYR A 85 23.03 -7.26 18.39
N GLY A 86 23.76 -8.14 17.72
CA GLY A 86 23.29 -8.82 16.51
C GLY A 86 22.10 -9.73 16.81
N TRP A 87 22.17 -10.49 17.90
CA TRP A 87 21.03 -11.25 18.39
C TRP A 87 19.84 -10.35 18.74
N LEU A 88 20.07 -9.23 19.45
CA LEU A 88 19.01 -8.29 19.83
C LEU A 88 18.29 -7.72 18.60
N LEU A 89 19.04 -7.29 17.57
CA LEU A 89 18.48 -6.80 16.31
C LEU A 89 17.59 -7.87 15.66
N LEU A 90 18.08 -9.11 15.55
CA LEU A 90 17.32 -10.21 14.95
C LEU A 90 16.08 -10.56 15.77
N ASP A 91 16.17 -10.56 17.10
CA ASP A 91 15.03 -10.81 17.99
C ASP A 91 13.95 -9.72 17.83
N GLU A 92 14.33 -8.44 17.78
CA GLU A 92 13.40 -7.33 17.55
C GLU A 92 12.76 -7.37 16.16
N ILE A 93 13.50 -7.78 15.11
CA ILE A 93 12.92 -8.04 13.78
C ILE A 93 11.88 -9.16 13.86
N TYR A 94 12.21 -10.28 14.49
CA TYR A 94 11.30 -11.43 14.63
C TYR A 94 10.02 -11.07 15.39
N ARG A 95 10.14 -10.30 16.47
CA ARG A 95 9.01 -9.79 17.26
C ARG A 95 8.21 -8.77 16.48
N GLY A 96 8.87 -7.82 15.82
CA GLY A 96 8.25 -6.76 15.03
C GLY A 96 7.43 -7.30 13.85
N LEU A 97 7.91 -8.37 13.21
CA LEU A 97 7.18 -9.09 12.17
C LEU A 97 6.11 -10.05 12.71
N GLY A 98 5.99 -10.22 14.03
CA GLY A 98 5.03 -11.12 14.65
C GLY A 98 5.29 -12.61 14.37
N LEU A 99 6.48 -12.97 13.88
CA LEU A 99 6.83 -14.34 13.49
C LEU A 99 6.80 -15.30 14.68
N SER A 100 7.11 -14.80 15.88
CA SER A 100 7.01 -15.57 17.13
C SER A 100 5.60 -16.06 17.46
N LYS A 101 4.56 -15.46 16.87
CA LYS A 101 3.16 -15.90 17.05
C LYS A 101 2.76 -16.98 16.04
N VAL A 102 3.46 -17.07 14.91
CA VAL A 102 3.13 -17.95 13.78
C VAL A 102 3.99 -19.21 13.81
N LEU A 103 5.29 -19.06 14.09
CA LEU A 103 6.25 -20.13 14.22
C LEU A 103 6.25 -20.59 15.68
N ARG A 104 5.37 -21.53 16.00
CA ARG A 104 5.32 -22.23 17.30
C ARG A 104 6.10 -23.53 17.25
#